data_AF-A0A6B2XMY7-F1
#
_entry.id   AF-A0A6B2XMY7-F1
#
_cell.length_a   1.000
_cell.length_b   1.000
_cell.length_c   1.000
_cell.angle_alpha   90.00
_cell.angle_beta   90.00
_cell.angle_gamma   90.00
#
_symmetry.space_group_name_H-M   'P 1'
#
loop_
_entity.id
_entity.type
_entity.pdbx_description
1 polymer ?
#
loop_
_entity_poly.entity_id
_entity_poly.type
_entity_poly.pdbx_seq_one_letter_code
_entity_poly.pdbx_strand_id
1 'polypeptide(L)'
;TGAFTGVTPLTGTVAPGGYFLVQGGSNGSNGAELPTPDATGGLNPSGTTGTLALVRSTSAVTLPAGNAAGAANVVDLVGYGTSSTFETAMSPAPSANNVPASINRTGFADTDDNSQDFSLSSTVTPQN
;
A
#
# COMPACT_ATOMS: atom_id res chain seq x y z
N THR A 1 9.89 -10.06 -12.81
CA THR A 1 9.54 -9.83 -11.38
C THR A 1 9.20 -11.16 -10.74
N GLY A 2 9.54 -11.32 -9.46
CA GLY A 2 9.19 -12.53 -8.68
C GLY A 2 7.84 -12.37 -7.98
N ALA A 3 7.38 -13.43 -7.33
CA ALA A 3 6.18 -13.37 -6.48
C ALA A 3 6.42 -12.47 -5.25
N PHE A 4 5.35 -11.84 -4.77
CA PHE A 4 5.39 -11.05 -3.52
C PHE A 4 5.79 -11.94 -2.33
N THR A 5 6.67 -11.44 -1.47
CA THR A 5 7.22 -12.21 -0.33
C THR A 5 6.68 -11.78 1.03
N GLY A 6 6.23 -10.53 1.17
CA GLY A 6 5.54 -10.03 2.37
C GLY A 6 4.03 -10.12 2.19
N VAL A 7 3.44 -11.26 2.54
CA VAL A 7 1.98 -11.46 2.43
C VAL A 7 1.35 -11.40 3.81
N THR A 8 0.31 -10.58 3.97
CA THR A 8 -0.56 -10.58 5.15
C THR A 8 -1.96 -11.03 4.73
N PRO A 9 -2.38 -12.26 5.07
CA PRO A 9 -3.73 -12.72 4.80
C PRO A 9 -4.76 -11.83 5.51
N LEU A 10 -5.73 -11.30 4.75
CA LEU A 10 -6.82 -10.49 5.29
C LEU A 10 -8.05 -11.37 5.54
N THR A 11 -8.83 -11.02 6.56
CA THR A 11 -10.11 -11.68 6.87
C THR A 11 -11.15 -10.64 7.25
N GLY A 12 -12.43 -11.02 7.23
CA GLY A 12 -13.53 -10.11 7.57
C GLY A 12 -14.12 -9.39 6.35
N THR A 13 -14.73 -8.24 6.58
CA THR A 13 -15.40 -7.43 5.55
C THR A 13 -15.32 -5.96 5.93
N VAL A 14 -15.04 -5.12 4.94
CA VAL A 14 -15.05 -3.65 5.09
C VAL A 14 -16.38 -3.14 4.55
N ALA A 15 -17.17 -2.47 5.39
CA ALA A 15 -18.40 -1.83 4.94
C ALA A 15 -18.08 -0.64 4.02
N PRO A 16 -19.01 -0.20 3.16
CA PRO A 16 -18.82 1.01 2.34
C PRO A 16 -18.42 2.22 3.19
N GLY A 17 -17.33 2.89 2.80
CA GLY A 17 -16.76 4.02 3.55
C GLY A 17 -16.02 3.64 4.84
N GLY A 18 -15.87 2.35 5.13
CA GLY A 18 -15.07 1.85 6.25
C GLY A 18 -13.58 1.74 5.91
N TYR A 19 -12.77 1.49 6.94
CA TYR A 19 -11.34 1.28 6.84
C TYR A 19 -10.98 -0.12 7.33
N PHE A 20 -9.76 -0.54 7.02
CA PHE A 20 -9.17 -1.77 7.53
C PHE A 20 -7.68 -1.52 7.75
N LEU A 21 -7.24 -1.59 9.00
CA LEU A 21 -5.88 -1.24 9.38
C LEU A 21 -5.01 -2.48 9.45
N VAL A 22 -4.02 -2.55 8.55
CA VAL A 22 -2.96 -3.56 8.59
C VAL A 22 -1.71 -2.96 9.23
N GLN A 23 -1.30 -3.50 10.37
CA GLN A 23 -0.02 -3.18 11.00
C GLN A 23 1.09 -4.04 10.39
N GLY A 24 2.10 -3.37 9.84
CA GLY A 24 3.37 -3.98 9.39
C GLY A 24 4.47 -3.95 10.46
N GLY A 25 5.71 -4.19 10.03
CA GLY A 25 6.90 -4.05 10.86
C GLY A 25 7.20 -2.59 11.23
N SER A 26 7.83 -2.39 12.38
CA SER A 26 8.37 -1.10 12.80
C SER A 26 9.89 -1.06 12.66
N ASN A 27 10.43 0.11 12.32
CA ASN A 27 11.87 0.38 12.29
C ASN A 27 12.37 1.11 13.56
N GLY A 28 11.52 1.32 14.56
CA GLY A 28 11.89 1.99 15.81
C GLY A 28 10.83 1.96 16.90
N SER A 29 11.18 2.53 18.04
CA SER A 29 10.29 2.67 19.21
C SER A 29 9.69 4.07 19.35
N ASN A 30 10.05 4.99 18.44
CA ASN A 30 9.59 6.37 18.46
C ASN A 30 8.43 6.54 17.47
N GLY A 31 7.33 7.13 17.92
CA GLY A 31 6.14 7.39 17.11
C GLY A 31 4.88 7.45 17.97
N ALA A 32 3.77 7.89 17.38
CA ALA A 32 2.47 7.69 17.99
C ALA A 32 2.03 6.23 17.77
N GLU A 33 1.31 5.67 18.75
CA GLU A 33 0.68 4.36 18.59
C GLU A 33 -0.35 4.38 17.46
N LEU A 34 -0.49 3.26 16.77
CA LEU A 34 -1.58 3.07 15.80
C LEU A 34 -2.92 2.92 16.54
N PRO A 35 -4.05 3.25 15.91
CA PRO A 35 -5.33 2.64 16.29
C PRO A 35 -5.21 1.12 16.32
N THR A 36 -6.09 0.43 17.06
CA THR A 36 -6.07 -1.04 17.14
C THR A 36 -6.16 -1.63 15.72
N PRO A 37 -5.14 -2.35 15.24
CA PRO A 37 -5.15 -2.87 13.88
C PRO A 37 -6.13 -4.03 13.74
N ASP A 38 -6.78 -4.13 12.58
CA ASP A 38 -7.65 -5.26 12.21
C ASP A 38 -6.84 -6.49 11.81
N ALA A 39 -5.61 -6.28 11.33
CA ALA A 39 -4.65 -7.35 11.10
C ALA A 39 -3.23 -6.89 11.41
N THR A 40 -2.42 -7.80 11.92
CA THR A 40 -0.97 -7.61 12.06
C THR A 40 -0.27 -8.65 11.19
N GLY A 41 0.77 -8.24 10.47
CA GLY A 41 1.51 -9.14 9.61
C GLY A 41 2.96 -8.72 9.35
N GLY A 42 3.66 -9.52 8.56
CA GLY A 42 5.08 -9.35 8.27
C GLY A 42 5.38 -8.33 7.17
N LEU A 43 4.44 -7.46 6.80
CA LEU A 43 4.66 -6.42 5.80
C LEU A 43 5.76 -5.47 6.29
N ASN A 44 6.85 -5.38 5.53
CA ASN A 44 7.94 -4.45 5.81
C ASN A 44 8.34 -3.73 4.51
N PRO A 45 7.45 -2.88 3.96
CA PRO A 45 7.74 -2.14 2.73
C PRO A 45 8.81 -1.08 2.98
N SER A 46 9.60 -0.77 1.95
CA SER A 46 10.54 0.36 2.02
C SER A 46 9.78 1.68 2.07
N GLY A 47 10.22 2.62 2.92
CA GLY A 47 9.56 3.92 3.04
C GLY A 47 9.71 4.85 1.84
N THR A 48 10.60 4.55 0.88
CA THR A 48 10.85 5.41 -0.29
C THR A 48 10.51 4.79 -1.64
N THR A 49 10.38 3.46 -1.72
CA THR A 49 10.09 2.76 -2.98
C THR A 49 9.48 1.39 -2.70
N GLY A 50 8.55 0.95 -3.54
CA GLY A 50 7.95 -0.37 -3.38
C GLY A 50 6.65 -0.54 -4.14
N THR A 51 6.09 -1.73 -3.99
CA THR A 51 4.80 -2.11 -4.55
C THR A 51 3.96 -2.74 -3.45
N LEU A 52 2.73 -2.28 -3.27
CA LEU A 52 1.73 -2.91 -2.43
C LEU A 52 0.53 -3.27 -3.30
N ALA A 53 0.04 -4.51 -3.17
CA ALA A 53 -1.10 -5.00 -3.92
C ALA A 53 -2.16 -5.51 -2.96
N LEU A 54 -3.39 -5.04 -3.12
CA LEU A 54 -4.56 -5.66 -2.53
C LEU A 54 -5.07 -6.72 -3.52
N VAL A 55 -5.27 -7.95 -3.05
CA VAL A 55 -5.61 -9.09 -3.91
C VAL A 55 -6.84 -9.82 -3.39
N ARG A 56 -7.56 -10.48 -4.30
CA ARG A 56 -8.79 -11.25 -4.00
C ARG A 56 -8.55 -12.60 -3.33
N SER A 57 -7.30 -12.89 -2.92
CA SER A 57 -6.89 -14.18 -2.36
C SER A 57 -5.87 -13.99 -1.25
N THR A 58 -5.53 -15.06 -0.53
CA THR A 58 -4.46 -15.04 0.49
C THR A 58 -3.10 -15.49 -0.06
N SER A 59 -3.02 -15.80 -1.35
CA SER A 59 -1.79 -16.26 -2.00
C SER A 59 -1.01 -15.09 -2.58
N ALA A 60 0.32 -15.21 -2.57
CA ALA A 60 1.19 -14.27 -3.28
C ALA A 60 0.85 -14.25 -4.78
N VAL A 61 0.89 -13.07 -5.38
CA VAL A 61 0.76 -12.87 -6.84
C VAL A 61 2.11 -12.57 -7.46
N THR A 62 2.22 -12.74 -8.78
CA THR A 62 3.34 -12.25 -9.59
C THR A 62 2.78 -11.26 -10.58
N LEU A 63 3.28 -10.03 -10.58
CA LEU A 63 2.83 -8.96 -11.46
C LEU A 63 3.93 -8.59 -12.44
N PRO A 64 3.61 -8.18 -13.69
CA PRO A 64 4.61 -7.77 -14.66
C PRO A 64 5.34 -6.50 -14.22
N ALA A 65 6.48 -6.22 -14.85
CA ALA A 65 7.07 -4.88 -14.79
C ALA A 65 6.29 -3.93 -15.73
N GLY A 66 6.19 -2.67 -15.36
CA GLY A 66 5.39 -1.65 -16.01
C GLY A 66 3.98 -1.55 -15.45
N ASN A 67 3.06 -1.14 -16.32
CA ASN A 67 1.65 -1.00 -15.99
C ASN A 67 1.01 -2.37 -15.75
N ALA A 68 0.46 -2.57 -14.55
CA ALA A 68 -0.25 -3.78 -14.12
C ALA A 68 -1.72 -3.51 -13.77
N ALA A 69 -2.27 -2.37 -14.19
CA ALA A 69 -3.70 -2.09 -14.12
C ALA A 69 -4.53 -3.24 -14.72
N GLY A 70 -5.60 -3.63 -14.03
CA GLY A 70 -6.46 -4.74 -14.46
C GLY A 70 -5.81 -6.14 -14.36
N ALA A 71 -4.67 -6.30 -13.69
CA ALA A 71 -4.07 -7.61 -13.48
C ALA A 71 -5.02 -8.58 -12.75
N ALA A 72 -5.06 -9.83 -13.20
CA ALA A 72 -5.95 -10.83 -12.64
C ALA A 72 -5.72 -11.05 -11.13
N ASN A 73 -6.81 -11.13 -10.37
CA ASN A 73 -6.83 -11.28 -8.91
C ASN A 73 -6.29 -10.09 -8.10
N VAL A 74 -5.84 -9.01 -8.75
CA VAL A 74 -5.55 -7.74 -8.10
C VAL A 74 -6.85 -6.95 -7.98
N VAL A 75 -7.12 -6.45 -6.79
CA VAL A 75 -8.21 -5.50 -6.54
C VAL A 75 -7.73 -4.10 -6.84
N ASP A 76 -6.51 -3.79 -6.39
CA ASP A 76 -5.91 -2.45 -6.39
C ASP A 76 -4.40 -2.59 -6.15
N LEU A 77 -3.59 -1.69 -6.71
CA LEU A 77 -2.15 -1.76 -6.69
C LEU A 77 -1.56 -0.35 -6.58
N VAL A 78 -0.67 -0.14 -5.62
CA VAL A 78 0.17 1.08 -5.58
C VAL A 78 1.63 0.74 -5.82
N GLY A 79 2.17 1.26 -6.92
CA GLY A 79 3.60 1.34 -7.16
C GLY A 79 4.11 2.75 -6.86
N TYR A 80 5.11 2.89 -5.98
CA TYR A 80 5.63 4.18 -5.56
C TYR A 80 7.15 4.27 -5.63
N GLY A 81 7.66 5.50 -5.76
CA GLY A 81 9.09 5.79 -5.80
C GLY A 81 9.72 5.35 -7.11
N THR A 82 10.48 4.24 -7.07
CA THR A 82 11.14 3.64 -8.23
C THR A 82 10.62 2.23 -8.54
N SER A 83 9.40 1.94 -8.09
CA SER A 83 8.74 0.65 -8.32
C SER A 83 8.80 0.23 -9.79
N SER A 84 9.16 -1.02 -10.06
CA SER A 84 9.08 -1.57 -11.41
C SER A 84 7.65 -1.88 -11.84
N THR A 85 6.69 -1.87 -10.93
CA THR A 85 5.30 -2.31 -11.16
C THR A 85 4.35 -1.29 -10.53
N PHE A 86 3.40 -0.80 -11.31
CA PHE A 86 2.50 0.30 -10.95
C PHE A 86 1.23 0.26 -11.81
N GLU A 87 0.26 1.12 -11.56
CA GLU A 87 -0.89 1.36 -12.45
C GLU A 87 -0.70 2.69 -13.18
N THR A 88 -0.65 2.66 -14.51
CA THR A 88 -0.43 3.79 -15.45
C THR A 88 0.83 4.65 -15.21
N ALA A 89 1.00 5.24 -14.03
CA ALA A 89 2.18 5.95 -13.58
C ALA A 89 2.39 5.75 -12.07
N MET A 90 3.62 5.93 -11.57
CA MET A 90 3.93 5.73 -10.15
C MET A 90 3.29 6.79 -9.25
N SER A 91 2.87 6.36 -8.06
CA SER A 91 2.48 7.28 -6.97
C SER A 91 3.68 8.13 -6.52
N PRO A 92 3.42 9.37 -6.08
CA PRO A 92 4.35 10.12 -5.24
C PRO A 92 4.88 9.26 -4.08
N ALA A 93 6.16 9.45 -3.72
CA ALA A 93 6.81 8.73 -2.63
C ALA A 93 7.71 9.65 -1.80
N PRO A 94 7.90 9.37 -0.51
CA PRO A 94 8.91 10.06 0.29
C PRO A 94 10.30 9.90 -0.34
N SER A 95 11.11 10.95 -0.32
CA SER A 95 12.50 10.90 -0.80
C SER A 95 13.47 10.28 0.22
N ALA A 96 13.07 10.22 1.49
CA ALA A 96 13.84 9.64 2.59
C ALA A 96 12.92 9.20 3.75
N ASN A 97 13.44 8.33 4.62
CA ASN A 97 12.69 7.75 5.75
C ASN A 97 12.75 8.57 7.05
N ASN A 98 13.52 9.68 7.07
CA ASN A 98 13.74 10.47 8.29
C ASN A 98 12.61 11.48 8.59
N VAL A 99 11.71 11.70 7.64
CA VAL A 99 10.53 12.56 7.81
C VAL A 99 9.29 11.67 7.63
N PRO A 100 8.43 11.54 8.65
CA PRO A 100 7.19 10.78 8.52
C PRO A 100 6.31 11.36 7.41
N ALA A 101 5.82 10.46 6.55
CA ALA A 101 4.89 10.79 5.48
C ALA A 101 3.98 9.60 5.20
N SER A 102 2.81 9.88 4.63
CA SER A 102 1.84 8.88 4.19
C SER A 102 1.52 9.09 2.71
N ILE A 103 1.36 7.98 1.98
CA ILE A 103 0.78 7.96 0.64
C ILE A 103 -0.72 7.73 0.83
N ASN A 104 -1.54 8.70 0.45
CA ASN A 104 -2.97 8.70 0.72
C ASN A 104 -3.75 8.71 -0.57
N ARG A 105 -4.79 7.88 -0.65
CA ARG A 105 -5.74 7.91 -1.75
C ARG A 105 -6.54 9.21 -1.75
N THR A 106 -6.68 9.85 -2.90
CA THR A 106 -7.42 11.09 -3.09
C THR A 106 -8.85 10.76 -3.51
N GLY A 107 -9.83 11.37 -2.84
CA GLY A 107 -11.25 11.26 -3.22
C GLY A 107 -11.84 9.83 -3.23
N PHE A 108 -11.16 8.85 -2.62
CA PHE A 108 -11.49 7.42 -2.74
C PHE A 108 -11.58 6.92 -4.18
N ALA A 109 -10.86 7.57 -5.09
CA ALA A 109 -10.81 7.21 -6.50
C ALA A 109 -9.79 6.09 -6.74
N ASP A 110 -10.18 5.18 -7.61
CA ASP A 110 -9.32 4.17 -8.21
C ASP A 110 -9.55 4.31 -9.72
N THR A 111 -8.64 5.03 -10.38
CA THR A 111 -8.69 5.36 -11.80
C THR A 111 -7.71 4.53 -12.62
N ASP A 112 -7.13 3.49 -12.00
CA ASP A 112 -6.00 2.72 -12.53
C ASP A 112 -4.78 3.63 -12.85
N ASP A 113 -4.58 4.74 -12.12
CA ASP A 113 -3.42 5.62 -12.24
C ASP A 113 -2.92 6.09 -10.86
N ASN A 114 -1.83 5.48 -10.39
CA ASN A 114 -1.34 5.78 -9.04
C ASN A 114 -0.86 7.23 -8.89
N SER A 115 -0.51 7.92 -9.98
CA SER A 115 -0.08 9.33 -9.92
C SER A 115 -1.23 10.30 -9.72
N GLN A 116 -2.46 9.91 -10.07
CA GLN A 116 -3.67 10.70 -9.90
C GLN A 116 -4.41 10.32 -8.62
N ASP A 117 -4.40 9.03 -8.29
CA ASP A 117 -5.16 8.48 -7.17
C ASP A 117 -4.47 8.69 -5.83
N PHE A 118 -3.15 8.95 -5.80
CA PHE A 118 -2.39 9.08 -4.56
C PHE A 118 -1.63 10.39 -4.43
N SER A 119 -1.53 10.87 -3.19
CA SER A 119 -0.75 12.06 -2.81
C SER A 119 0.04 11.82 -1.53
N LEU A 120 1.15 12.56 -1.38
CA LEU A 120 1.90 12.58 -0.13
C LEU A 120 1.28 13.54 0.87
N SER A 121 1.15 13.08 2.11
CA SER A 121 0.84 13.91 3.26
C SER A 121 1.96 13.81 4.28
N SER A 122 2.33 14.94 4.88
CA SER A 122 3.19 14.98 6.07
C SER A 122 2.45 14.58 7.35
N THR A 123 1.12 14.48 7.29
CA THR A 123 0.29 14.07 8.42
C THR A 123 -0.07 12.60 8.28
N VAL A 124 0.34 11.78 9.24
CA VAL A 124 0.10 10.34 9.28
C VAL A 124 -1.09 10.06 10.18
N THR A 125 -2.24 9.70 9.59
CA THR A 125 -3.52 9.45 10.29
C THR A 125 -4.12 8.10 9.89
N PRO A 126 -3.50 6.96 10.25
CA PRO A 126 -4.08 5.65 10.01
C PRO A 126 -5.43 5.50 10.74
N GLN A 127 -6.32 4.72 10.17
CA GLN A 127 -7.70 4.53 10.62
C GLN A 127 -8.08 3.05 10.52
N ASN A 128 -8.98 2.62 11.40
CA ASN A 128 -9.69 1.34 11.35
C ASN A 128 -11.20 1.60 11.44
#